data_AF-J0WS58-F1
#
_entry.id   AF-J0WS58-F1
#
_cell.length_a   1.000
_cell.length_b   1.000
_cell.length_c   1.000
_cell.angle_alpha   90.00
_cell.angle_beta   90.00
_cell.angle_gamma   90.00
#
_symmetry.space_group_name_H-M   'P 1'
#
loop_
_entity.id
_entity.type
_entity.pdbx_description
1 polymer ?
#
loop_
_entity_poly.entity_id
_entity_poly.type
_entity_poly.pdbx_seq_one_letter_code
_entity_poly.pdbx_strand_id
1 'polypeptide(L)' 'MNSDDLTKAANLPRPTLNNVITGRNIRPATIGKVARALGVDVADLIESEV' A
#
# COMPACT_ATOMS: atom_id res chain seq x y z
N MET A 1 -1.78 12.01 -8.10
CA MET A 1 -2.71 10.91 -7.74
C MET A 1 -3.45 11.32 -6.47
N ASN A 2 -4.78 11.28 -6.43
CA ASN A 2 -5.53 11.47 -5.18
C ASN A 2 -5.82 10.11 -4.52
N SER A 3 -6.36 10.11 -3.31
CA SER A 3 -6.63 8.86 -2.58
C SER A 3 -7.66 7.95 -3.27
N ASP A 4 -8.63 8.50 -4.00
CA ASP A 4 -9.61 7.72 -4.79
C ASP A 4 -8.95 7.01 -5.97
N ASP A 5 -8.05 7.70 -6.66
CA ASP A 5 -7.26 7.14 -7.75
C ASP A 5 -6.39 6.00 -7.22
N LEU A 6 -5.76 6.18 -6.06
CA LEU A 6 -4.93 5.16 -5.42
C LEU A 6 -5.75 3.93 -5.00
N THR A 7 -6.98 4.15 -4.52
CA THR A 7 -7.91 3.08 -4.14
C THR A 7 -8.24 2.20 -5.36
N LYS A 8 -8.51 2.82 -6.51
CA LYS A 8 -8.80 2.14 -7.79
C LYS A 8 -7.56 1.46 -8.36
N ALA A 9 -6.42 2.15 -8.39
CA ALA A 9 -5.18 1.63 -8.93
C ALA A 9 -4.61 0.45 -8.12
N ALA A 10 -4.70 0.51 -6.80
CA ALA A 10 -4.27 -0.59 -5.91
C ALA A 10 -5.31 -1.72 -5.80
N ASN A 11 -6.52 -1.51 -6.32
CA ASN A 11 -7.68 -2.41 -6.19
C ASN A 11 -7.93 -2.81 -4.72
N LEU A 12 -7.98 -1.81 -3.84
CA LEU A 12 -8.19 -1.99 -2.41
C LEU A 12 -9.44 -1.24 -1.95
N PRO A 13 -10.18 -1.74 -0.95
CA PRO A 13 -11.19 -0.94 -0.26
C PRO A 13 -10.57 0.26 0.45
N ARG A 14 -11.31 1.37 0.53
CA ARG A 14 -10.84 2.60 1.22
C ARG A 14 -10.42 2.37 2.67
N PRO A 15 -11.11 1.55 3.49
CA PRO A 15 -10.66 1.24 4.85
C PRO A 15 -9.30 0.52 4.87
N THR A 16 -9.06 -0.37 3.91
CA THR A 16 -7.78 -1.08 3.77
C THR A 16 -6.68 -0.12 3.40
N LEU A 17 -6.91 0.77 2.43
CA LEU A 17 -5.94 1.81 2.06
C LEU A 17 -5.62 2.73 3.25
N ASN A 18 -6.62 3.13 4.03
CA ASN A 18 -6.40 3.93 5.23
C ASN A 18 -5.56 3.19 6.28
N ASN A 19 -5.73 1.88 6.44
CA ASN A 19 -4.88 1.08 7.32
C ASN A 19 -3.42 1.02 6.83
N VAL A 20 -3.20 1.01 5.50
CA VAL A 20 -1.85 1.12 4.93
C VAL A 20 -1.25 2.49 5.25
N ILE A 21 -1.99 3.57 4.99
CA ILE A 21 -1.52 4.95 5.23
C ILE A 21 -1.22 5.20 6.72
N THR A 22 -2.03 4.62 7.62
CA THR A 22 -1.89 4.79 9.08
C THR A 22 -0.92 3.80 9.73
N GLY A 23 -0.29 2.90 8.95
CA GLY A 23 0.71 1.95 9.48
C GLY A 23 0.14 0.93 10.46
N ARG A 24 -1.14 0.55 10.34
CA ARG A 24 -1.75 -0.49 11.19
C ARG A 24 -1.34 -1.88 10.74
N ASN A 25 -1.75 -2.94 11.47
CA ASN A 25 -1.44 -4.32 11.09
C ASN A 25 -1.98 -4.67 9.68
N ILE A 26 -1.11 -4.63 8.67
CA ILE A 26 -1.38 -4.92 7.26
C ILE A 26 -0.38 -5.97 6.78
N ARG A 27 -0.87 -6.85 5.91
CA ARG A 27 -0.03 -7.89 5.31
C ARG A 27 0.95 -7.26 4.30
N PRO A 28 2.18 -7.78 4.17
CA PRO A 28 3.14 -7.32 3.15
C PRO A 28 2.55 -7.36 1.72
N ALA A 29 1.72 -8.36 1.43
CA ALA A 29 1.01 -8.46 0.14
C ALA A 29 0.10 -7.24 -0.16
N THR A 30 -0.45 -6.59 0.88
CA THR A 30 -1.28 -5.38 0.72
C THR A 30 -0.42 -4.16 0.42
N ILE A 31 0.73 -4.02 1.11
CA ILE A 31 1.71 -2.95 0.84
C ILE A 31 2.20 -3.05 -0.60
N GLY A 32 2.55 -4.27 -1.05
CA GLY A 32 3.02 -4.49 -2.42
C GLY A 32 2.02 -4.08 -3.51
N LYS A 33 0.71 -4.16 -3.25
CA LYS A 33 -0.33 -3.65 -4.18
C LYS A 33 -0.32 -2.13 -4.26
N VAL A 34 -0.14 -1.45 -3.12
CA VAL A 34 -0.05 0.02 -3.06
C VAL A 34 1.24 0.50 -3.72
N ALA A 35 2.37 -0.14 -3.42
CA ALA A 35 3.66 0.13 -4.02
C ALA A 35 3.63 0.00 -5.55
N ARG A 36 3.09 -1.11 -6.06
CA ARG A 36 2.87 -1.31 -7.50
C ARG A 36 1.98 -0.24 -8.10
N ALA A 37 0.90 0.16 -7.42
CA ALA A 37 0.00 1.22 -7.89
C ALA A 37 0.67 2.60 -7.93
N LEU A 38 1.65 2.83 -7.06
CA LEU A 38 2.48 4.03 -7.04
C LEU A 38 3.70 3.95 -7.97
N GLY A 39 3.95 2.81 -8.61
CA GLY A 39 5.13 2.58 -9.43
C GLY A 39 6.44 2.54 -8.64
N VAL A 40 6.36 2.31 -7.32
CA VAL A 40 7.52 2.18 -6.43
C VAL A 40 7.89 0.69 -6.33
N ASP A 41 9.18 0.38 -6.40
CA ASP A 41 9.64 -0.99 -6.17
C ASP A 41 9.39 -1.37 -4.71
N VAL A 42 8.69 -2.49 -4.50
CA VAL A 42 8.31 -2.98 -3.17
C VAL A 42 9.54 -3.36 -2.35
N ALA A 43 10.66 -3.68 -3.02
CA ALA A 43 11.92 -4.01 -2.38
C ALA A 43 12.44 -2.87 -1.48
N ASP A 44 12.19 -1.61 -1.86
CA ASP A 44 12.60 -0.43 -1.08
C ASP A 44 11.68 -0.16 0.12
N LEU A 45 10.49 -0.79 0.17
CA LEU A 45 9.49 -0.61 1.23
C LEU A 45 9.57 -1.67 2.33
N ILE A 46 10.31 -2.76 2.10
CA ILE A 46 10.57 -3.79 3.12
C ILE A 46 11.88 -3.42 3.80
N GLU A 47 11.85 -2.38 4.62
CA GLU A 47 12.91 -2.21 5.61
C GLU A 47 12.74 -3.35 6.61
N SER A 48 13.73 -4.23 6.65
CA SER A 48 13.75 -5.40 7.52
C SER A 48 13.62 -4.97 8.98
N GLU A 49 12.45 -5.20 9.59
CA GLU A 49 12.39 -5.41 11.03
C GLU A 49 13.09 -6.73 11.32
N VAL A 50 14.33 -6.64 11.78
CA VAL A 50 15.09 -7.71 12.46
C VAL A 50 14.70 -7.69 13.93
#